data_AF-A0A227J4E3-F1
#
_entry.id   AF-A0A227J4E3-F1
#
_cell.length_a   1.000
_cell.length_b   1.000
_cell.length_c   1.000
_cell.angle_alpha   90.00
_cell.angle_beta   90.00
_cell.angle_gamma   90.00
#
_symmetry.space_group_name_H-M   'P 1'
#
loop_
_entity.id
_entity.type
_entity.pdbx_description
1 polymer ?
#
loop_
_entity_poly.entity_id
_entity_poly.type
_entity_poly.pdbx_seq_one_letter_code
_entity_poly.pdbx_strand_id
1 'polypeptide(L)' 'FGTVDLEQDSAATQLQPALEKMGFKTEIRDLNSGLHAIRITVNGLEGAADPRREGAAIGK' A
#
# COMPACT_ATOMS: atom_id res chain seq x y z
N PHE A 1 -20.43 -8.07 0.26
CA PHE A 1 -19.21 -7.25 0.15
C PHE A 1 -18.69 -6.96 1.54
N GLY A 2 -17.37 -7.05 1.75
CA GLY A 2 -16.73 -6.69 3.01
C GLY A 2 -16.53 -5.18 3.15
N THR A 3 -16.00 -4.74 4.28
CA THR A 3 -15.55 -3.36 4.49
C THR A 3 -14.35 -3.06 3.58
N VAL A 4 -14.31 -1.85 3.01
CA VAL A 4 -13.17 -1.34 2.26
C VAL A 4 -12.24 -0.65 3.24
N ASP A 5 -11.05 -1.22 3.43
CA ASP A 5 -10.02 -0.63 4.27
C ASP A 5 -9.30 0.50 3.53
N LEU A 6 -9.14 1.64 4.20
CA LEU A 6 -8.38 2.79 3.74
C LEU A 6 -7.17 2.96 4.64
N GLU A 7 -5.98 3.05 4.05
CA GLU A 7 -4.74 3.22 4.79
C GLU A 7 -4.72 4.57 5.52
N GLN A 8 -4.54 4.52 6.84
CA GLN A 8 -4.34 5.71 7.66
C GLN A 8 -3.17 6.56 7.15
N ASP A 9 -3.21 7.86 7.39
CA ASP A 9 -2.14 8.81 7.02
C ASP A 9 -1.76 8.80 5.52
N SER A 10 -2.64 8.29 4.66
CA SER A 10 -2.50 8.29 3.22
C SER A 10 -3.58 9.13 2.55
N ALA A 11 -3.36 9.47 1.27
CA ALA A 11 -4.37 10.13 0.45
C ALA A 11 -5.64 9.28 0.26
N ALA A 12 -5.59 7.96 0.53
CA ALA A 12 -6.74 7.07 0.39
C ALA A 12 -7.89 7.44 1.34
N THR A 13 -7.59 8.04 2.49
CA THR A 13 -8.61 8.55 3.44
C THR A 13 -9.59 9.54 2.78
N GLN A 14 -9.15 10.28 1.77
CA GLN A 14 -9.99 11.23 1.03
C GLN A 14 -11.05 10.55 0.14
N LEU A 15 -10.90 9.25 -0.13
CA LEU A 15 -11.85 8.46 -0.92
C LEU A 15 -13.07 8.03 -0.11
N GLN A 16 -13.00 8.07 1.23
CA GLN A 16 -14.07 7.60 2.11
C GLN A 16 -15.45 8.16 1.75
N PRO A 17 -15.67 9.49 1.59
CA PRO A 17 -17.00 10.01 1.31
C PRO A 17 -17.56 9.54 -0.03
N ALA A 18 -16.71 9.38 -1.04
CA ALA A 18 -17.12 8.90 -2.36
C ALA A 18 -17.51 7.42 -2.32
N LEU A 19 -16.74 6.60 -1.61
CA LEU A 19 -17.00 5.17 -1.44
C LEU A 19 -18.27 4.91 -0.62
N GLU A 20 -18.48 5.67 0.46
CA GLU A 20 -19.71 5.60 1.25
C GLU A 20 -20.95 6.01 0.44
N LYS A 21 -20.83 7.06 -0.39
CA LYS A 21 -21.91 7.47 -1.32
C LYS A 21 -22.23 6.39 -2.36
N MET A 22 -21.26 5.56 -2.74
CA MET A 22 -21.45 4.41 -3.62
C MET A 22 -22.05 3.19 -2.90
N GLY A 23 -22.25 3.26 -1.57
CA GLY A 23 -22.84 2.19 -0.77
C GLY A 23 -21.82 1.21 -0.17
N PHE A 24 -20.52 1.51 -0.24
CA PHE A 24 -19.50 0.72 0.43
C PHE A 24 -19.43 1.07 1.92
N LYS A 25 -19.18 0.07 2.77
CA LYS A 25 -18.69 0.31 4.13
C LYS A 25 -17.20 0.56 4.05
N THR A 26 -16.70 1.58 4.74
CA THR A 26 -15.26 1.89 4.78
C THR A 26 -14.74 1.90 6.21
N GLU A 27 -13.45 1.62 6.37
CA GLU A 27 -12.75 1.68 7.65
C GLU A 27 -11.35 2.24 7.43
N ILE A 28 -10.99 3.30 8.17
CA ILE A 28 -9.62 3.82 8.18
C ILE A 28 -8.85 3.02 9.23
N ARG A 29 -7.77 2.37 8.82
CA ARG A 29 -6.92 1.60 9.74
C ARG A 29 -5.48 1.53 9.27
N ASP A 30 -4.61 1.09 10.18
CA ASP A 30 -3.24 0.73 9.84
C ASP A 30 -3.21 -0.48 8.91
N LEU A 31 -2.52 -0.33 7.76
CA LEU A 31 -2.34 -1.39 6.77
C LEU A 31 -0.86 -1.80 6.71
N ASN A 32 -0.44 -2.57 7.70
CA ASN A 32 0.95 -3.01 7.89
C ASN A 32 1.41 -4.14 6.94
N SER A 33 0.81 -4.31 5.75
CA SER A 33 1.32 -5.26 4.75
C SER A 33 2.61 -4.72 4.12
N GLY A 34 3.67 -5.51 4.05
CA GLY A 34 4.94 -5.10 3.42
C GLY A 34 5.08 -5.66 2.01
N LEU A 35 5.33 -4.79 1.04
CA LEU A 35 5.68 -5.17 -0.34
C LEU A 35 7.18 -5.38 -0.50
N HIS A 36 7.54 -6.32 -1.37
CA HIS A 36 8.91 -6.49 -1.85
C HIS A 36 8.87 -6.56 -3.37
N ALA A 37 9.77 -5.83 -4.03
CA ALA A 37 9.83 -5.76 -5.49
C ALA A 37 11.26 -5.86 -6.00
N ILE A 38 11.39 -6.41 -7.20
CA ILE A 38 12.62 -6.36 -8.02
C ILE A 38 12.22 -5.80 -9.38
N ARG A 39 12.84 -4.70 -9.80
CA ARG A 39 12.69 -4.11 -11.12
C ARG A 39 13.85 -4.53 -12.01
N ILE A 40 13.54 -5.07 -13.18
CA ILE A 40 14.52 -5.38 -14.23
C ILE A 40 14.62 -4.16 -15.14
N THR A 41 15.82 -3.63 -15.29
CA THR A 41 16.11 -2.47 -16.15
C THR A 41 17.22 -2.80 -17.13
N VAL A 42 17.43 -1.94 -18.13
CA VAL A 42 18.58 -2.05 -19.05
C VAL A 42 19.93 -1.92 -18.34
N ASN A 43 19.96 -1.32 -17.14
CA ASN A 43 21.17 -1.10 -16.34
C ASN A 43 21.37 -2.17 -15.25
N GLY A 44 20.47 -3.16 -15.14
CA GLY A 44 20.53 -4.21 -14.12
C GLY A 44 19.27 -4.31 -13.27
N LEU A 45 19.42 -4.86 -12.06
CA LEU A 45 18.33 -5.11 -11.12
C LEU A 45 18.26 -4.04 -10.04
N GLU A 46 17.06 -3.62 -9.69
CA GLU A 46 16.82 -2.73 -8.57
C GLU A 46 15.83 -3.37 -7.60
N GLY A 47 16.19 -3.45 -6.31
CA GLY A 47 15.32 -3.97 -5.27
C GLY A 47 14.60 -2.85 -4.52
N ALA A 48 13.37 -3.10 -4.09
CA ALA A 48 12.64 -2.24 -3.16
C ALA A 48 11.98 -3.10 -2.08
N ALA A 49 12.04 -2.61 -0.84
CA ALA A 49 11.31 -3.16 0.30
C ALA A 49 10.45 -2.04 0.88
N ASP A 50 9.22 -2.38 1.23
CA ASP A 50 8.27 -1.46 1.80
C ASP A 50 8.67 -1.10 3.24
N PRO A 51 8.77 0.20 3.58
CA PRO A 51 9.20 0.63 4.91
C PRO A 51 8.24 0.24 6.04
N ARG A 52 7.00 -0.20 5.72
CA ARG A 52 6.02 -0.68 6.72
C ARG A 52 6.43 -1.99 7.38
N ARG A 53 7.45 -2.69 6.86
CA ARG A 53 8.05 -3.90 7.45
C ARG A 53 9.56 -3.79 7.56
N GLU A 54 10.14 -4.63 8.41
CA GLU A 54 11.58 -4.81 8.64
C GLU A 54 12.34 -5.36 7.41
N GLY A 55 11.81 -5.20 6.20
CA GLY A 55 12.38 -5.68 4.95
C GLY A 55 13.47 -4.76 4.42
N ALA A 56 14.55 -5.33 3.88
CA ALA A 56 15.60 -4.58 3.20
C ALA A 56 15.80 -5.11 1.77
N ALA A 57 16.01 -4.20 0.81
CA ALA A 57 16.50 -4.54 -0.50
C ALA A 57 18.03 -4.52 -0.49
N ILE A 58 18.66 -5.65 -0.79
CA ILE A 58 20.13 -5.82 -0.76
C ILE A 58 20.59 -6.29 -2.15
N GLY A 59 21.61 -5.62 -2.70
CA GLY A 59 22.18 -5.92 -4.02
C GLY A 59 23.61 -5.36 -4.16
N LYS A 60 24.30 -5.77 -5.22
CA LYS A 60 25.62 -5.28 -5.62
C LYS A 60 25.64 -5.03 -7.12
#